data_AF-A0A2M4BME3-F1
#
_entry.id   AF-A0A2M4BME3-F1
#
_cell.length_a   1.000
_cell.length_b   1.000
_cell.length_c   1.000
_cell.angle_alpha   90.00
_cell.angle_beta   90.00
_cell.angle_gamma   90.00
#
_symmetry.space_group_name_H-M   'P 1'
#
loop_
_entity.id
_entity.type
_entity.pdbx_description
1 polymer ?
#
loop_
_entity_poly.entity_id
_entity_poly.type
_entity_poly.pdbx_seq_one_letter_code
_entity_poly.pdbx_strand_id
1 'polypeptide(L)'
;DEDQLRELFLFTINKYADQLEQEGKIEHVFEIIEQGLEYFPGHPELLNETGVRLQRYGRSLEASICFERVLLQDPRCLKAYQNLQNTKCELVERWHFRMLNDVVRNAAFRAAIENHIAAGYNEVLDIGTGTGLLSLYALHCNELQRAAACDGSEIMVQIARDVFGANGLSDRVCLFQSFSQDLKIDERFSLIVTETLDSGAFGEGILETLIHAKKHLLLPTGKIIPAKVTLHISGYQSRALTASNILINEAFSEDFSLPSNCLLSKESNKGYDAEDISRIQANNDFEFVSDTMPALVVDFNDLDCLVRHNDGSEVSEVVLTCRDNGLLLDGFVVWFDLQLDEQNAISTDPTTHTCWNQAIFRLNQRLPVAKNQQLMITISCKDGALAVTHNLNSVDNQISVDEHVVEFLNDHDYYYSLTASVNGLSNMDKILDLSLFPYAGLKLLKEGKARMLFCLDQAEDLVESIANQNDIP
;
A
#
# COMPACT_ATOMS: atom_id res chain seq x y z
N ASP A 1 -33.45 35.31 -21.50
CA ASP A 1 -33.23 35.48 -20.06
C ASP A 1 -31.80 35.08 -19.76
N GLU A 2 -31.06 35.85 -18.95
CA GLU A 2 -29.63 35.61 -18.74
C GLU A 2 -29.39 34.28 -18.01
N ASP A 3 -30.26 33.92 -17.07
CA ASP A 3 -30.20 32.67 -16.32
C ASP A 3 -30.44 31.43 -17.20
N GLN A 4 -31.38 31.51 -18.16
CA GLN A 4 -31.63 30.43 -19.12
C GLN A 4 -30.43 30.17 -20.04
N LEU A 5 -29.71 31.22 -20.43
CA LEU A 5 -28.50 31.09 -21.24
C LEU A 5 -27.36 30.46 -20.43
N ARG A 6 -27.26 30.77 -19.13
CA ARG A 6 -26.30 30.16 -18.21
C ARG A 6 -26.58 28.66 -18.00
N GLU A 7 -27.83 28.29 -17.71
CA GLU A 7 -28.22 26.88 -17.58
C GLU A 7 -27.96 26.10 -18.87
N LEU A 8 -28.31 26.67 -20.02
CA LEU A 8 -28.08 26.03 -21.33
C LEU A 8 -26.58 25.87 -21.61
N PHE A 9 -25.77 26.86 -21.26
CA PHE A 9 -24.32 26.81 -21.39
C PHE A 9 -23.72 25.67 -20.55
N LEU A 10 -24.08 25.58 -19.26
CA LEU A 10 -23.62 24.52 -18.36
C LEU A 10 -24.04 23.14 -18.83
N PHE A 11 -25.29 23.01 -19.27
CA PHE A 11 -25.79 21.76 -19.85
C PHE A 11 -24.97 21.36 -21.07
N THR A 12 -24.70 22.31 -21.97
CA THR A 12 -23.95 22.06 -23.21
C THR A 12 -22.51 21.67 -22.91
N ILE A 13 -21.82 22.39 -22.02
CA ILE A 13 -20.44 22.06 -21.62
C ILE A 13 -20.37 20.67 -20.99
N ASN A 14 -21.23 20.38 -20.02
CA ASN A 14 -21.21 19.08 -19.34
C ASN A 14 -21.54 17.94 -20.31
N LYS A 15 -22.54 18.10 -21.17
CA LYS A 15 -22.90 17.06 -22.16
C LYS A 15 -21.81 16.83 -23.19
N TYR A 16 -21.14 17.90 -23.62
CA TYR A 16 -20.06 17.78 -24.58
C TYR A 16 -18.83 17.13 -23.93
N ALA A 17 -18.51 17.49 -22.68
CA ALA A 17 -17.48 16.82 -21.89
C ALA A 17 -17.80 15.32 -21.73
N ASP A 18 -19.01 14.95 -21.30
CA ASP A 18 -19.42 13.54 -21.15
C ASP A 18 -19.25 12.74 -22.46
N GLN A 19 -19.58 13.34 -23.61
CA GLN A 19 -19.39 12.70 -24.91
C GLN A 19 -17.90 12.50 -25.25
N LEU A 20 -17.06 13.50 -24.96
CA LEU A 20 -15.62 13.37 -25.18
C LEU A 20 -14.97 12.35 -24.26
N GLU A 21 -15.45 12.21 -23.02
CA GLU A 21 -15.04 11.14 -22.11
C GLU A 21 -15.39 9.76 -22.70
N GLN A 22 -16.60 9.59 -23.25
CA GLN A 22 -17.01 8.35 -23.93
C GLN A 22 -16.19 8.04 -25.18
N GLU A 23 -15.71 9.07 -25.87
CA GLU A 23 -14.83 8.96 -27.04
C GLU A 23 -13.34 8.81 -26.66
N GLY A 24 -12.99 8.84 -25.37
CA GLY A 24 -11.61 8.74 -24.88
C GLY A 24 -10.75 9.98 -25.14
N LYS A 25 -11.34 11.13 -25.46
CA LYS A 25 -10.65 12.39 -25.80
C LYS A 25 -10.42 13.28 -24.58
N ILE A 26 -9.64 12.78 -23.63
CA ILE A 26 -9.46 13.40 -22.30
C ILE A 26 -8.87 14.82 -22.38
N GLU A 27 -7.88 15.07 -23.25
CA GLU A 27 -7.26 16.40 -23.38
C GLU A 27 -8.31 17.46 -23.76
N HIS A 28 -9.20 17.14 -24.68
CA HIS A 28 -10.25 18.05 -25.13
C HIS A 28 -11.31 18.30 -24.04
N VAL A 29 -11.53 17.35 -23.12
CA VAL A 29 -12.43 17.55 -21.96
C VAL A 29 -11.92 18.73 -21.12
N PHE A 30 -10.60 18.78 -20.86
CA PHE A 30 -10.01 19.87 -20.10
C PHE A 30 -10.04 21.21 -20.85
N GLU A 31 -9.78 21.22 -22.16
CA GLU A 31 -9.87 22.46 -22.96
C GLU A 31 -11.26 23.10 -22.89
N ILE A 32 -12.33 22.31 -22.98
CA ILE A 32 -13.71 22.82 -22.92
C ILE A 32 -14.05 23.32 -21.53
N ILE A 33 -13.58 22.62 -20.50
CA ILE A 33 -13.79 23.04 -19.12
C ILE A 33 -13.03 24.34 -18.82
N GLU A 34 -11.79 24.47 -19.29
CA GLU A 34 -10.99 25.69 -19.19
C GLU A 34 -11.68 26.86 -19.89
N GLN A 35 -12.14 26.66 -21.14
CA GLN A 35 -12.95 27.66 -21.84
C GLN A 35 -14.20 28.04 -21.03
N GLY A 36 -14.87 27.05 -20.45
CA GLY A 36 -16.01 27.28 -19.55
C GLY A 36 -15.68 28.20 -18.38
N LEU A 37 -14.55 27.94 -17.72
CA LEU A 37 -14.04 28.71 -16.58
C LEU A 37 -13.47 30.07 -17.00
N GLU A 38 -13.02 30.27 -18.24
CA GLU A 38 -12.64 31.59 -18.75
C GLU A 38 -13.86 32.52 -18.83
N TYR A 39 -14.99 32.03 -19.33
CA TYR A 39 -16.21 32.83 -19.43
C TYR A 39 -16.92 32.98 -18.09
N PHE A 40 -16.91 31.95 -17.24
CA PHE A 40 -17.60 31.95 -15.95
C PHE A 40 -16.70 31.44 -14.80
N PRO A 41 -15.65 32.19 -14.42
CA PRO A 41 -14.64 31.73 -13.46
C PRO A 41 -15.19 31.51 -12.05
N GLY A 42 -16.31 32.15 -11.69
CA GLY A 42 -16.94 32.01 -10.38
C GLY A 42 -18.02 30.94 -10.32
N HIS A 43 -18.45 30.32 -11.43
CA HIS A 43 -19.70 29.56 -11.42
C HIS A 43 -19.63 28.32 -10.50
N PRO A 44 -20.41 28.26 -9.40
CA PRO A 44 -20.24 27.22 -8.37
C PRO A 44 -20.41 25.80 -8.88
N GLU A 45 -21.43 25.56 -9.71
CA GLU A 45 -21.68 24.22 -10.26
C GLU A 45 -20.62 23.83 -11.29
N LEU A 46 -20.12 24.79 -12.07
CA LEU A 46 -19.10 24.50 -13.09
C LEU A 46 -17.79 24.12 -12.41
N LEU A 47 -17.36 24.91 -11.42
CA LEU A 47 -16.18 24.60 -10.59
C LEU A 47 -16.30 23.26 -9.88
N ASN A 48 -17.47 22.93 -9.33
CA ASN A 48 -17.68 21.63 -8.69
C ASN A 48 -17.55 20.46 -9.70
N GLU A 49 -18.20 20.56 -10.85
CA GLU A 49 -18.13 19.53 -11.89
C GLU A 49 -16.72 19.42 -12.51
N THR A 50 -16.02 20.53 -12.65
CA THR A 50 -14.59 20.55 -13.03
C THR A 50 -13.75 19.81 -12.00
N GLY A 51 -13.94 20.09 -10.71
CA GLY A 51 -13.20 19.43 -9.64
C GLY A 51 -13.43 17.91 -9.64
N VAL A 52 -14.68 17.46 -9.81
CA VAL A 52 -15.02 16.02 -9.88
C VAL A 52 -14.32 15.35 -11.06
N ARG A 53 -14.26 15.99 -12.23
CA ARG A 53 -13.56 15.44 -13.40
C ARG A 53 -12.05 15.44 -13.21
N LEU A 54 -11.46 16.53 -12.71
CA LEU A 54 -10.03 16.60 -12.38
C LEU A 54 -9.63 15.47 -11.43
N GLN A 55 -10.42 15.23 -10.38
CA GLN A 55 -10.21 14.13 -9.45
C GLN A 55 -10.27 12.77 -10.13
N ARG A 56 -11.28 12.52 -10.98
CA ARG A 56 -11.41 11.26 -11.75
C ARG A 56 -10.18 10.96 -12.61
N TYR A 57 -9.48 11.99 -13.07
CA TYR A 57 -8.27 11.88 -13.89
C TYR A 57 -6.97 12.07 -13.10
N GLY A 58 -7.00 11.94 -11.77
CA GLY A 58 -5.81 11.98 -10.91
C GLY A 58 -5.21 13.38 -10.69
N ARG A 59 -5.87 14.45 -11.14
CA ARG A 59 -5.46 15.85 -10.92
C ARG A 59 -6.03 16.38 -9.60
N SER A 60 -5.79 15.66 -8.51
CA SER A 60 -6.42 15.91 -7.20
C SER A 60 -6.06 17.27 -6.60
N LEU A 61 -4.85 17.79 -6.86
CA LEU A 61 -4.46 19.13 -6.36
C LEU A 61 -5.33 20.22 -6.99
N GLU A 62 -5.49 20.19 -8.31
CA GLU A 62 -6.31 21.15 -9.05
C GLU A 62 -7.80 20.99 -8.73
N ALA A 63 -8.25 19.75 -8.53
CA ALA A 63 -9.61 19.47 -8.05
C ALA A 63 -9.87 20.15 -6.70
N SER A 64 -8.93 20.06 -5.76
CA SER A 64 -9.05 20.68 -4.44
C SER A 64 -9.20 22.21 -4.53
N ILE A 65 -8.43 22.86 -5.42
CA ILE A 65 -8.52 24.31 -5.67
C ILE A 65 -9.91 24.68 -6.21
N CYS A 66 -10.48 23.87 -7.11
CA CYS A 66 -11.82 24.10 -7.63
C CYS A 66 -12.88 24.04 -6.52
N PHE A 67 -12.83 23.03 -5.65
CA PHE A 67 -13.78 22.91 -4.54
C PHE A 67 -13.59 24.03 -3.50
N GLU A 68 -12.36 24.43 -3.20
CA GLU A 68 -12.07 25.55 -2.30
C GLU A 68 -12.64 26.87 -2.87
N ARG A 69 -12.52 27.11 -4.18
CA ARG A 69 -13.14 28.27 -4.84
C ARG A 69 -14.67 28.29 -4.75
N VAL A 70 -15.32 27.13 -4.76
CA VAL A 70 -16.77 27.04 -4.52
C VAL A 70 -17.08 27.41 -3.08
N LEU A 71 -16.34 26.87 -2.10
CA LEU A 71 -16.57 27.11 -0.68
C LEU A 71 -16.24 28.55 -0.25
N LEU A 72 -15.33 29.23 -0.95
CA LEU A 72 -15.09 30.67 -0.76
C LEU A 72 -16.33 31.51 -1.12
N GLN A 73 -17.15 31.05 -2.06
CA GLN A 73 -18.37 31.75 -2.49
C GLN A 73 -19.59 31.31 -1.69
N ASP A 74 -19.75 30.01 -1.45
CA ASP A 74 -20.78 29.44 -0.60
C ASP A 74 -20.17 28.42 0.39
N PRO A 75 -19.86 28.85 1.62
CA PRO A 75 -19.31 27.98 2.65
C PRO A 75 -20.24 26.83 3.08
N ARG A 76 -21.53 26.87 2.69
CA ARG A 76 -22.52 25.85 3.04
C ARG A 76 -22.77 24.84 1.90
N CYS A 77 -22.03 24.93 0.80
CA CYS A 77 -22.14 23.98 -0.30
C CYS A 77 -21.65 22.59 0.11
N LEU A 78 -22.58 21.73 0.54
CA LEU A 78 -22.28 20.39 1.05
C LEU A 78 -21.54 19.52 0.02
N LYS A 79 -21.92 19.59 -1.26
CA LYS A 79 -21.30 18.82 -2.34
C LYS A 79 -19.81 19.15 -2.48
N ALA A 80 -19.48 20.45 -2.60
CA ALA A 80 -18.09 20.90 -2.72
C ALA A 80 -17.29 20.58 -1.45
N TYR A 81 -17.90 20.68 -0.27
CA TYR A 81 -17.26 20.28 0.98
C TYR A 81 -16.92 18.79 1.01
N GLN A 82 -17.88 17.91 0.70
CA GLN A 82 -17.66 16.46 0.65
C GLN A 82 -16.60 16.08 -0.37
N ASN A 83 -16.68 16.64 -1.57
CA ASN A 83 -15.68 16.40 -2.62
C ASN A 83 -14.30 16.85 -2.17
N LEU A 84 -14.18 18.04 -1.57
CA LEU A 84 -12.90 18.52 -1.01
C LEU A 84 -12.35 17.59 0.06
N GLN A 85 -13.18 17.08 0.97
CA GLN A 85 -12.73 16.13 2.00
C GLN A 85 -12.23 14.82 1.39
N ASN A 86 -12.93 14.30 0.38
CA ASN A 86 -12.51 13.10 -0.34
C ASN A 86 -11.18 13.33 -1.07
N THR A 87 -11.04 14.45 -1.79
CA THR A 87 -9.80 14.82 -2.47
C THR A 87 -8.65 15.01 -1.48
N LYS A 88 -8.88 15.62 -0.31
CA LYS A 88 -7.86 15.73 0.74
C LYS A 88 -7.39 14.37 1.27
N CYS A 89 -8.26 13.35 1.26
CA CYS A 89 -7.86 11.99 1.63
C CYS A 89 -6.94 11.31 0.60
N GLU A 90 -6.96 11.77 -0.65
CA GLU A 90 -6.08 11.28 -1.73
C GLU A 90 -4.77 12.06 -1.82
N LEU A 91 -4.78 13.34 -1.43
CA LEU A 91 -3.62 14.22 -1.53
C LEU A 91 -2.50 13.90 -0.54
N VAL A 92 -2.84 13.37 0.64
CA VAL A 92 -1.86 13.02 1.66
C VAL A 92 -2.16 11.62 2.16
N GLU A 93 -1.21 10.73 1.95
CA GLU A 93 -1.32 9.34 2.36
C GLU A 93 -1.46 9.25 3.88
N ARG A 94 -2.43 8.45 4.34
CA ARG A 94 -2.84 8.41 5.76
C ARG A 94 -1.75 7.95 6.70
N TRP A 95 -0.75 7.23 6.21
CA TRP A 95 0.39 6.78 7.01
C TRP A 95 1.24 7.93 7.56
N HIS A 96 1.23 9.13 6.95
CA HIS A 96 1.97 10.30 7.45
C HIS A 96 1.51 10.67 8.86
N PHE A 97 0.21 10.55 9.14
CA PHE A 97 -0.32 10.81 10.49
C PHE A 97 0.16 9.77 11.50
N ARG A 98 0.27 8.48 11.12
CA ARG A 98 0.83 7.45 12.00
C ARG A 98 2.31 7.72 12.26
N MET A 99 3.09 8.04 11.23
CA MET A 99 4.51 8.36 11.35
C MET A 99 4.77 9.60 12.23
N LEU A 100 3.98 10.66 12.07
CA LEU A 100 4.09 11.86 12.90
C LEU A 100 3.73 11.60 14.38
N ASN A 101 2.84 10.65 14.65
CA ASN A 101 2.46 10.26 16.01
C ASN A 101 3.36 9.17 16.60
N ASP A 102 4.29 8.58 15.84
CA ASP A 102 5.25 7.61 16.33
C ASP A 102 6.38 8.30 17.09
N VAL A 103 6.16 8.50 18.39
CA VAL A 103 7.09 9.21 19.28
C VAL A 103 8.45 8.50 19.38
N VAL A 104 8.47 7.16 19.31
CA VAL A 104 9.70 6.37 19.47
C VAL A 104 10.57 6.51 18.21
N ARG A 105 9.98 6.32 17.03
CA ARG A 105 10.63 6.59 15.73
C ARG A 105 11.21 8.00 15.71
N ASN A 106 10.36 8.97 16.03
CA ASN A 106 10.70 10.38 15.90
C ASN A 106 11.83 10.79 16.85
N ALA A 107 11.84 10.27 18.08
CA ALA A 107 12.93 10.49 19.02
C ALA A 107 14.25 9.83 18.58
N ALA A 108 14.19 8.62 18.03
CA ALA A 108 15.39 7.90 17.55
C ALA A 108 16.04 8.62 16.36
N PHE A 109 15.26 9.04 15.36
CA PHE A 109 15.77 9.83 14.23
C PHE A 109 16.34 11.17 14.69
N ARG A 110 15.65 11.87 15.59
CA ARG A 110 16.14 13.13 16.16
C ARG A 110 17.51 12.94 16.81
N ALA A 111 17.63 11.95 17.70
CA ALA A 111 18.89 11.66 18.39
C ALA A 111 20.02 11.32 17.41
N ALA A 112 19.76 10.48 16.41
CA ALA A 112 20.78 10.09 15.42
C ALA A 112 21.27 11.27 14.57
N ILE A 113 20.34 12.16 14.17
CA ILE A 113 20.67 13.38 13.40
C ILE A 113 21.48 14.35 14.26
N GLU A 114 21.02 14.63 15.49
CA GLU A 114 21.72 15.52 16.44
C GLU A 114 23.14 14.99 16.76
N ASN A 115 23.29 13.67 16.97
CA ASN A 115 24.57 13.01 17.20
C ASN A 115 25.56 13.20 16.04
N HIS A 116 25.12 12.97 14.80
CA HIS A 116 25.97 13.13 13.62
C HIS A 116 26.36 14.59 13.38
N ILE A 117 25.44 15.54 13.56
CA ILE A 117 25.75 16.96 13.43
C ILE A 117 26.78 17.39 14.49
N ALA A 118 26.62 16.94 15.74
CA ALA A 118 27.58 17.19 16.82
C ALA A 118 28.96 16.56 16.54
N ALA A 119 29.01 15.45 15.80
CA ALA A 119 30.25 14.82 15.34
C ALA A 119 30.90 15.51 14.13
N GLY A 120 30.28 16.57 13.59
CA GLY A 120 30.81 17.38 12.49
C GLY A 120 30.20 17.13 11.12
N TYR A 121 29.19 16.26 11.01
CA TYR A 121 28.43 16.05 9.77
C TYR A 121 27.32 17.11 9.63
N ASN A 122 27.72 18.36 9.41
CA ASN A 122 26.88 19.54 9.54
C ASN A 122 26.35 20.13 8.22
N GLU A 123 26.42 19.35 7.13
CA GLU A 123 25.80 19.66 5.85
C GLU A 123 24.82 18.54 5.53
N VAL A 124 23.53 18.79 5.68
CA VAL A 124 22.49 17.76 5.67
C VAL A 124 21.65 17.85 4.40
N LEU A 125 21.42 16.72 3.75
CA LEU A 125 20.39 16.55 2.72
C LEU A 125 19.35 15.53 3.18
N ASP A 126 18.10 15.96 3.25
CA ASP A 126 16.93 15.15 3.59
C ASP A 126 16.21 14.72 2.30
N ILE A 127 16.27 13.43 1.98
CA ILE A 127 15.67 12.86 0.76
C ILE A 127 14.34 12.21 1.12
N GLY A 128 13.26 12.61 0.43
CA GLY A 128 11.90 12.19 0.81
C GLY A 128 11.45 12.91 2.07
N THR A 129 11.64 14.24 2.12
CA THR A 129 11.48 15.03 3.35
C THR A 129 10.05 14.99 3.90
N GLY A 130 9.06 14.68 3.06
CA GLY A 130 7.66 14.67 3.43
C GLY A 130 7.23 15.99 4.04
N THR A 131 6.93 15.98 5.34
CA THR A 131 6.50 17.20 6.06
C THR A 131 7.66 18.11 6.49
N GLY A 132 8.91 17.72 6.25
CA GLY A 132 10.09 18.44 6.70
C GLY A 132 10.57 18.06 8.10
N LEU A 133 9.99 17.03 8.74
CA LEU A 133 10.26 16.72 10.15
C LEU A 133 11.74 16.39 10.43
N LEU A 134 12.40 15.59 9.58
CA LEU A 134 13.81 15.22 9.78
C LEU A 134 14.73 16.42 9.55
N SER A 135 14.45 17.21 8.50
CA SER A 135 15.07 18.51 8.28
C SER A 135 14.92 19.46 9.47
N LEU A 136 13.74 19.50 10.13
CA LEU A 136 13.55 20.32 11.33
C LEU A 136 14.51 19.92 12.45
N TYR A 137 14.74 18.63 12.69
CA TYR A 137 15.71 18.20 13.71
C TYR A 137 17.12 18.72 13.42
N ALA A 138 17.56 18.64 12.17
CA ALA A 138 18.83 19.21 11.74
C ALA A 138 18.87 20.74 11.91
N LEU A 139 17.81 21.44 11.52
CA LEU A 139 17.71 22.91 11.58
C LEU A 139 17.77 23.50 12.99
N HIS A 140 17.38 22.72 14.01
CA HIS A 140 17.49 23.11 15.42
C HIS A 140 18.90 22.91 15.99
N CYS A 141 19.82 22.28 15.26
CA CYS A 141 21.21 22.14 15.66
C CYS A 141 22.00 23.43 15.36
N ASN A 142 22.81 23.90 16.31
CA ASN A 142 23.58 25.14 16.16
C ASN A 142 24.78 24.95 15.24
N GLU A 143 25.34 23.75 15.21
CA GLU A 143 26.51 23.37 14.44
C GLU A 143 26.20 23.18 12.95
N LEU A 144 24.91 23.08 12.58
CA LEU A 144 24.43 22.94 11.21
C LEU A 144 24.89 24.12 10.35
N GLN A 145 25.67 23.84 9.31
CA GLN A 145 26.15 24.82 8.34
C GLN A 145 25.18 24.97 7.16
N ARG A 146 24.62 23.85 6.69
CA ARG A 146 23.78 23.84 5.50
C ARG A 146 22.74 22.73 5.57
N ALA A 147 21.53 23.03 5.13
CA ALA A 147 20.46 22.05 4.96
C ALA A 147 19.82 22.19 3.57
N ALA A 148 19.55 21.04 2.96
CA ALA A 148 18.69 20.91 1.80
C ALA A 148 17.69 19.78 2.03
N ALA A 149 16.54 19.87 1.39
CA ALA A 149 15.49 18.87 1.48
C ALA A 149 14.86 18.69 0.10
N CYS A 150 14.48 17.47 -0.27
CA CYS A 150 13.74 17.22 -1.49
C CYS A 150 12.59 16.24 -1.29
N ASP A 151 11.53 16.44 -2.07
CA ASP A 151 10.42 15.49 -2.19
C ASP A 151 9.88 15.51 -3.62
N GLY A 152 9.44 14.35 -4.12
CA GLY A 152 8.84 14.24 -5.45
C GLY A 152 7.40 14.76 -5.51
N SER A 153 6.70 14.76 -4.36
CA SER A 153 5.30 15.16 -4.25
C SER A 153 5.16 16.68 -4.08
N GLU A 154 4.45 17.32 -5.01
CA GLU A 154 4.17 18.76 -4.98
C GLU A 154 3.48 19.19 -3.68
N ILE A 155 2.50 18.40 -3.22
CA ILE A 155 1.74 18.69 -2.01
C ILE A 155 2.61 18.53 -0.75
N MET A 156 3.49 17.53 -0.69
CA MET A 156 4.40 17.37 0.44
C MET A 156 5.42 18.51 0.51
N VAL A 157 5.95 18.95 -0.63
CA VAL A 157 6.81 20.14 -0.70
C VAL A 157 6.08 21.40 -0.21
N GLN A 158 4.82 21.59 -0.59
CA GLN A 158 4.04 22.72 -0.10
C GLN A 158 3.83 22.65 1.42
N ILE A 159 3.51 21.46 1.95
CA ILE A 159 3.40 21.23 3.40
C ILE A 159 4.72 21.52 4.11
N ALA A 160 5.85 20.98 3.63
CA ALA A 160 7.17 21.22 4.22
C ALA A 160 7.53 22.71 4.21
N ARG A 161 7.25 23.43 3.10
CA ARG A 161 7.44 24.87 3.00
C ARG A 161 6.67 25.64 4.06
N ASP A 162 5.40 25.30 4.25
CA ASP A 162 4.53 25.93 5.25
C ASP A 162 4.99 25.61 6.68
N VAL A 163 5.42 24.37 6.93
CA VAL A 163 6.00 23.93 8.20
C VAL A 163 7.28 24.72 8.52
N PHE A 164 8.21 24.85 7.57
CA PHE A 164 9.42 25.65 7.77
C PHE A 164 9.10 27.12 7.99
N GLY A 165 8.14 27.69 7.26
CA GLY A 165 7.68 29.06 7.43
C GLY A 165 7.07 29.32 8.80
N ALA A 166 6.20 28.43 9.28
CA ALA A 166 5.59 28.51 10.60
C ALA A 166 6.61 28.42 11.74
N ASN A 167 7.76 27.77 11.51
CA ASN A 167 8.86 27.69 12.46
C ASN A 167 9.93 28.79 12.27
N GLY A 168 9.76 29.71 11.31
CA GLY A 168 10.72 30.78 11.04
C GLY A 168 12.06 30.28 10.47
N LEU A 169 12.05 29.14 9.78
CA LEU A 169 13.25 28.45 9.28
C LEU A 169 13.37 28.44 7.75
N SER A 170 12.48 29.12 7.02
CA SER A 170 12.47 29.14 5.54
C SER A 170 13.81 29.50 4.91
N ASP A 171 14.53 30.47 5.48
CA ASP A 171 15.82 30.94 4.93
C ASP A 171 17.01 30.03 5.29
N ARG A 172 16.79 28.96 6.07
CA ARG A 172 17.83 28.04 6.55
C ARG A 172 17.88 26.71 5.81
N VAL A 173 16.94 26.45 4.90
CA VAL A 173 16.86 25.19 4.15
C VAL A 173 16.51 25.46 2.69
N CYS A 174 17.23 24.82 1.77
CA CYS A 174 16.88 24.79 0.36
C CYS A 174 15.93 23.62 0.08
N LEU A 175 14.66 23.91 -0.22
CA LEU A 175 13.64 22.89 -0.50
C LEU A 175 13.41 22.71 -2.00
N PHE A 176 13.53 21.49 -2.50
CA PHE A 176 13.38 21.12 -3.91
C PHE A 176 12.16 20.22 -4.13
N GLN A 177 11.33 20.55 -5.13
CA GLN A 177 10.33 19.63 -5.67
C GLN A 177 11.00 18.79 -6.76
N SER A 178 11.52 17.64 -6.37
CA SER A 178 12.31 16.77 -7.23
C SER A 178 12.51 15.42 -6.56
N PHE A 179 12.57 14.36 -7.36
CA PHE A 179 13.24 13.14 -6.93
C PHE A 179 14.73 13.39 -6.78
N SER A 180 15.39 12.62 -5.90
CA SER A 180 16.82 12.81 -5.62
C SER A 180 17.69 12.62 -6.87
N GLN A 181 17.30 11.73 -7.77
CA GLN A 181 17.99 11.40 -9.03
C GLN A 181 17.99 12.57 -10.02
N ASP A 182 17.03 13.49 -9.89
CA ASP A 182 16.88 14.65 -10.76
C ASP A 182 17.46 15.94 -10.14
N LEU A 183 18.00 15.86 -8.92
CA LEU A 183 18.60 17.01 -8.25
C LEU A 183 19.84 17.50 -9.02
N LYS A 184 19.79 18.76 -9.43
CA LYS A 184 20.91 19.47 -10.06
C LYS A 184 21.61 20.35 -9.03
N ILE A 185 22.38 19.71 -8.15
CA ILE A 185 23.16 20.37 -7.11
C ILE A 185 24.63 19.99 -7.32
N ASP A 186 25.51 20.99 -7.46
CA ASP A 186 26.94 20.76 -7.69
C ASP A 186 27.67 20.40 -6.39
N GLU A 187 27.11 20.75 -5.24
CA GLU A 187 27.71 20.49 -3.94
C GLU A 187 27.22 19.19 -3.31
N ARG A 188 28.13 18.54 -2.58
CA ARG A 188 27.85 17.32 -1.81
C ARG A 188 27.63 17.63 -0.34
N PHE A 189 26.95 16.72 0.34
CA PHE A 189 26.57 16.82 1.75
C PHE A 189 27.38 15.85 2.60
N SER A 190 27.63 16.22 3.87
CA SER A 190 28.33 15.37 4.83
C SER A 190 27.39 14.38 5.52
N LEU A 191 26.09 14.67 5.55
CA LEU A 191 25.05 13.78 6.05
C LEU A 191 23.90 13.70 5.05
N ILE A 192 23.47 12.48 4.74
CA ILE A 192 22.19 12.23 4.07
C ILE A 192 21.26 11.55 5.05
N VAL A 193 20.04 12.02 5.12
CA VAL A 193 18.96 11.42 5.90
C VAL A 193 17.84 11.04 4.93
N THR A 194 17.29 9.84 5.09
CA THR A 194 16.12 9.41 4.33
C THR A 194 15.24 8.51 5.19
N GLU A 195 13.94 8.52 4.90
CA GLU A 195 12.97 7.56 5.44
C GLU A 195 12.00 7.16 4.32
N THR A 196 12.57 6.69 3.21
CA THR A 196 11.83 6.10 2.09
C THR A 196 11.80 4.57 2.24
N LEU A 197 11.21 4.06 3.32
CA LEU A 197 11.16 2.63 3.66
C LEU A 197 9.71 2.18 3.82
N ASP A 198 9.33 1.09 3.17
CA ASP A 198 8.04 0.44 3.39
C ASP A 198 8.14 -0.76 4.34
N SER A 199 7.08 -1.59 4.40
CA SER A 199 7.02 -2.75 5.32
C SER A 199 8.05 -3.85 5.01
N GLY A 200 8.53 -3.93 3.77
CA GLY A 200 9.64 -4.80 3.35
C GLY A 200 10.98 -4.05 3.22
N ALA A 201 11.07 -2.84 3.77
CA ALA A 201 12.16 -1.87 3.70
C ALA A 201 12.46 -1.28 2.31
N PHE A 202 12.37 -2.05 1.22
CA PHE A 202 12.92 -1.64 -0.08
C PHE A 202 11.90 -1.13 -1.09
N GLY A 203 10.60 -1.29 -0.85
CA GLY A 203 9.54 -1.06 -1.83
C GLY A 203 9.38 0.40 -2.31
N GLU A 204 9.94 1.36 -1.58
CA GLU A 204 9.96 2.79 -1.96
C GLU A 204 11.25 3.21 -2.68
N GLY A 205 12.08 2.25 -3.13
CA GLY A 205 13.26 2.53 -3.95
C GLY A 205 14.41 3.18 -3.18
N ILE A 206 14.57 2.84 -1.89
CA ILE A 206 15.68 3.35 -1.07
C ILE A 206 17.04 2.96 -1.63
N LEU A 207 17.18 1.76 -2.22
CA LEU A 207 18.45 1.28 -2.74
C LEU A 207 18.93 2.13 -3.91
N GLU A 208 18.06 2.37 -4.90
CA GLU A 208 18.34 3.20 -6.06
C GLU A 208 18.63 4.65 -5.64
N THR A 209 17.85 5.17 -4.70
CA THR A 209 18.01 6.49 -4.10
C THR A 209 19.39 6.64 -3.45
N LEU A 210 19.80 5.67 -2.63
CA LEU A 210 21.08 5.73 -1.93
C LEU A 210 22.28 5.43 -2.84
N ILE A 211 22.13 4.59 -3.86
CA ILE A 211 23.16 4.38 -4.89
C ILE A 211 23.44 5.70 -5.61
N HIS A 212 22.38 6.41 -6.04
CA HIS A 212 22.51 7.74 -6.64
C HIS A 212 23.16 8.72 -5.66
N ALA A 213 22.65 8.78 -4.43
CA ALA A 213 23.13 9.67 -3.40
C ALA A 213 24.63 9.48 -3.11
N LYS A 214 25.10 8.24 -2.91
CA LYS A 214 26.53 7.95 -2.70
C LYS A 214 27.40 8.36 -3.89
N LYS A 215 26.90 8.20 -5.12
CA LYS A 215 27.65 8.55 -6.34
C LYS A 215 27.72 10.05 -6.56
N HIS A 216 26.66 10.80 -6.25
CA HIS A 216 26.50 12.18 -6.72
C HIS A 216 26.32 13.22 -5.61
N LEU A 217 25.64 12.88 -4.51
CA LEU A 217 25.16 13.83 -3.50
C LEU A 217 25.93 13.76 -2.17
N LEU A 218 26.49 12.61 -1.80
CA LEU A 218 27.21 12.40 -0.56
C LEU A 218 28.71 12.67 -0.75
N LEU A 219 29.34 13.31 0.24
CA LEU A 219 30.80 13.41 0.32
C LEU A 219 31.43 12.01 0.50
N PRO A 220 32.67 11.77 0.03
CA PRO A 220 33.32 10.47 0.21
C PRO A 220 33.44 10.02 1.68
N THR A 221 33.55 10.97 2.61
CA THR A 221 33.59 10.74 4.06
C THR A 221 32.24 10.91 4.75
N GLY A 222 31.18 11.20 3.99
CA GLY A 222 29.85 11.46 4.53
C GLY A 222 29.17 10.20 5.07
N LYS A 223 28.08 10.41 5.79
CA LYS A 223 27.28 9.36 6.42
C LYS A 223 25.84 9.38 5.94
N ILE A 224 25.20 8.21 5.96
CA ILE A 224 23.77 8.04 5.68
C ILE A 224 23.09 7.59 6.97
N ILE A 225 21.95 8.23 7.26
CA ILE A 225 20.95 7.80 8.25
C ILE A 225 19.69 7.39 7.47
N PRO A 226 19.16 6.19 7.68
CA PRO A 226 19.67 5.12 8.54
C PRO A 226 21.00 4.54 8.05
N ALA A 227 21.80 3.99 8.98
CA ALA A 227 23.10 3.42 8.65
C ALA A 227 23.01 2.02 8.06
N LYS A 228 22.09 1.19 8.55
CA LYS A 228 21.95 -0.22 8.15
C LYS A 228 20.54 -0.74 8.42
N VAL A 229 20.06 -1.66 7.60
CA VAL A 229 18.84 -2.42 7.83
C VAL A 229 19.13 -3.91 7.94
N THR A 230 18.49 -4.59 8.90
CA THR A 230 18.51 -6.05 9.06
C THR A 230 17.09 -6.57 8.93
N LEU A 231 16.78 -7.32 7.88
CA LEU A 231 15.51 -8.02 7.74
C LEU A 231 15.54 -9.32 8.55
N HIS A 232 14.43 -9.63 9.21
CA HIS A 232 14.18 -10.87 9.93
C HIS A 232 13.00 -11.59 9.29
N ILE A 233 13.03 -12.92 9.33
CA ILE A 233 11.97 -13.77 8.77
C ILE A 233 11.56 -14.86 9.75
N SER A 234 10.27 -15.18 9.77
CA SER A 234 9.71 -16.31 10.48
C SER A 234 8.48 -16.86 9.76
N GLY A 235 8.23 -18.17 9.88
CA GLY A 235 6.98 -18.78 9.43
C GLY A 235 5.84 -18.44 10.40
N TYR A 236 4.63 -18.23 9.88
CA TYR A 236 3.46 -17.92 10.70
C TYR A 236 2.25 -18.81 10.38
N GLN A 237 1.32 -18.84 11.33
CA GLN A 237 -0.04 -19.35 11.20
C GLN A 237 -1.01 -18.22 11.50
N SER A 238 -2.00 -18.00 10.61
CA SER A 238 -3.09 -17.03 10.81
C SER A 238 -4.23 -17.33 9.86
N ARG A 239 -5.43 -17.58 10.40
CA ARG A 239 -6.61 -17.89 9.57
C ARG A 239 -7.09 -16.64 8.83
N ALA A 240 -7.06 -15.46 9.46
CA ALA A 240 -7.48 -14.20 8.85
C ALA A 240 -6.57 -13.80 7.69
N LEU A 241 -5.24 -13.90 7.82
CA LEU A 241 -4.32 -13.61 6.71
C LEU A 241 -4.48 -14.60 5.55
N THR A 242 -4.77 -15.85 5.88
CA THR A 242 -5.02 -16.90 4.87
C THR A 242 -6.33 -16.69 4.13
N ALA A 243 -7.36 -16.19 4.83
CA ALA A 243 -8.72 -16.04 4.31
C ALA A 243 -8.85 -15.05 3.14
N SER A 244 -7.90 -14.12 2.97
CA SER A 244 -7.87 -13.24 1.79
C SER A 244 -7.12 -13.84 0.59
N ASN A 245 -6.46 -14.98 0.75
CA ASN A 245 -5.60 -15.56 -0.28
C ASN A 245 -6.07 -16.89 -0.83
N ILE A 246 -6.58 -17.80 0.00
CA ILE A 246 -7.03 -19.12 -0.44
C ILE A 246 -8.36 -19.49 0.21
N LEU A 247 -9.14 -20.32 -0.46
CA LEU A 247 -10.36 -20.88 0.14
C LEU A 247 -10.02 -21.86 1.27
N ILE A 248 -10.53 -21.57 2.46
CA ILE A 248 -10.37 -22.36 3.68
C ILE A 248 -11.70 -22.67 4.37
N ASN A 249 -12.82 -22.18 3.85
CA ASN A 249 -14.15 -22.44 4.38
C ASN A 249 -14.57 -23.88 4.11
N GLU A 250 -14.60 -24.67 5.18
CA GLU A 250 -14.97 -26.07 5.14
C GLU A 250 -16.44 -26.26 4.73
N ALA A 251 -17.34 -25.33 5.11
CA ALA A 251 -18.77 -25.40 4.78
C ALA A 251 -19.03 -25.24 3.27
N PHE A 252 -18.23 -24.42 2.59
CA PHE A 252 -18.30 -24.33 1.12
C PHE A 252 -17.96 -25.68 0.48
N SER A 253 -16.95 -26.36 1.01
CA SER A 253 -16.46 -27.64 0.50
C SER A 253 -17.43 -28.81 0.77
N GLU A 254 -18.35 -28.65 1.71
CA GLU A 254 -19.44 -29.62 1.94
C GLU A 254 -20.52 -29.55 0.86
N ASP A 255 -20.81 -28.35 0.35
CA ASP A 255 -21.85 -28.13 -0.66
C ASP A 255 -21.32 -28.19 -2.09
N PHE A 256 -20.08 -27.79 -2.34
CA PHE A 256 -19.48 -27.75 -3.67
C PHE A 256 -18.11 -28.42 -3.71
N SER A 257 -17.96 -29.35 -4.63
CA SER A 257 -16.67 -29.95 -4.96
C SER A 257 -15.91 -29.07 -5.95
N LEU A 258 -14.63 -28.85 -5.69
CA LEU A 258 -13.69 -28.33 -6.69
C LEU A 258 -13.12 -29.49 -7.53
N PRO A 259 -12.55 -29.22 -8.72
CA PRO A 259 -11.83 -30.23 -9.48
C PRO A 259 -10.72 -30.88 -8.65
N SER A 260 -10.44 -32.16 -8.88
CA SER A 260 -9.41 -32.89 -8.14
C SER A 260 -8.06 -32.17 -8.20
N ASN A 261 -7.43 -32.01 -7.03
CA ASN A 261 -6.15 -31.30 -6.85
C ASN A 261 -6.19 -29.83 -7.31
N CYS A 262 -7.35 -29.17 -7.24
CA CYS A 262 -7.48 -27.76 -7.55
C CYS A 262 -7.63 -26.91 -6.28
N LEU A 263 -6.93 -25.78 -6.22
CA LEU A 263 -7.08 -24.78 -5.17
C LEU A 263 -7.74 -23.52 -5.71
N LEU A 264 -8.57 -22.89 -4.89
CA LEU A 264 -9.13 -21.58 -5.19
C LEU A 264 -8.23 -20.50 -4.59
N SER A 265 -7.54 -19.83 -5.51
CA SER A 265 -6.53 -18.78 -5.36
C SER A 265 -7.06 -17.36 -5.41
N LYS A 266 -6.54 -16.39 -4.64
CA LYS A 266 -6.46 -15.00 -5.13
C LYS A 266 -5.55 -14.97 -6.37
N GLU A 267 -5.83 -14.10 -7.33
CA GLU A 267 -4.89 -13.81 -8.42
C GLU A 267 -3.51 -13.41 -7.88
N SER A 268 -2.46 -14.04 -8.41
CA SER A 268 -1.10 -13.82 -7.92
C SER A 268 -0.62 -12.41 -8.24
N ASN A 269 -0.48 -11.58 -7.21
CA ASN A 269 0.28 -10.34 -7.29
C ASN A 269 1.76 -10.62 -6.99
N LYS A 270 2.65 -10.00 -7.78
CA LYS A 270 4.08 -10.03 -7.51
C LYS A 270 4.37 -9.10 -6.32
N GLY A 271 4.64 -9.64 -5.15
CA GLY A 271 5.03 -8.88 -3.97
C GLY A 271 4.59 -9.51 -2.66
N TYR A 272 4.54 -8.68 -1.62
CA TYR A 272 3.99 -8.98 -0.31
C TYR A 272 2.88 -7.99 0.01
N ASP A 273 1.98 -8.38 0.91
CA ASP A 273 1.05 -7.42 1.52
C ASP A 273 1.63 -6.86 2.82
N ALA A 274 1.11 -5.72 3.27
CA ALA A 274 1.57 -5.03 4.47
C ALA A 274 0.51 -5.07 5.58
N GLU A 275 0.74 -5.86 6.63
CA GLU A 275 -0.25 -6.11 7.69
C GLU A 275 0.24 -5.69 9.07
N ASP A 276 -0.68 -5.16 9.89
CA ASP A 276 -0.42 -4.88 11.30
C ASP A 276 -0.61 -6.16 12.12
N ILE A 277 0.47 -6.91 12.31
CA ILE A 277 0.43 -8.19 13.02
C ILE A 277 0.05 -8.01 14.49
N SER A 278 0.37 -6.87 15.12
CA SER A 278 0.01 -6.60 16.51
C SER A 278 -1.51 -6.60 16.70
N ARG A 279 -2.26 -6.09 15.71
CA ARG A 279 -3.72 -6.11 15.68
C ARG A 279 -4.29 -7.51 15.52
N ILE A 280 -3.65 -8.35 14.70
CA ILE A 280 -4.08 -9.74 14.46
C ILE A 280 -3.79 -10.61 15.70
N GLN A 281 -2.63 -10.42 16.33
CA GLN A 281 -2.28 -11.03 17.61
C GLN A 281 -3.26 -10.66 18.72
N ALA A 282 -3.73 -9.40 18.76
CA ALA A 282 -4.75 -8.97 19.74
C ALA A 282 -6.08 -9.74 19.61
N ASN A 283 -6.37 -10.30 18.43
CA ASN A 283 -7.52 -11.16 18.17
C ASN A 283 -7.22 -12.66 18.36
N ASN A 284 -6.03 -13.02 18.85
CA ASN A 284 -5.53 -14.39 19.00
C ASN A 284 -5.49 -15.21 17.70
N ASP A 285 -5.27 -14.55 16.55
CA ASP A 285 -5.22 -15.22 15.23
C ASP A 285 -3.83 -15.12 14.58
N PHE A 286 -2.77 -15.10 15.37
CA PHE A 286 -1.41 -15.13 14.84
C PHE A 286 -0.46 -15.87 15.77
N GLU A 287 0.27 -16.84 15.24
CA GLU A 287 1.30 -17.58 15.96
C GLU A 287 2.54 -17.80 15.08
N PHE A 288 3.72 -17.63 15.67
CA PHE A 288 4.99 -17.98 15.00
C PHE A 288 5.17 -19.50 14.96
N VAL A 289 5.31 -20.03 13.75
CA VAL A 289 5.45 -21.46 13.47
C VAL A 289 6.90 -21.92 13.54
N SER A 290 7.85 -21.03 13.22
CA SER A 290 9.28 -21.32 13.27
C SER A 290 10.04 -20.38 14.20
N ASP A 291 11.30 -20.66 14.48
CA ASP A 291 12.23 -19.65 14.96
C ASP A 291 12.31 -18.43 14.02
N THR A 292 12.91 -17.36 14.52
CA THR A 292 13.15 -16.12 13.76
C THR A 292 14.62 -16.09 13.39
N MET A 293 14.93 -15.88 12.11
CA MET A 293 16.30 -15.76 11.63
C MET A 293 16.54 -14.40 10.95
N PRO A 294 17.73 -13.79 11.10
CA PRO A 294 18.14 -12.68 10.27
C PRO A 294 18.30 -13.18 8.83
N ALA A 295 17.66 -12.47 7.91
CA ALA A 295 17.45 -12.91 6.54
C ALA A 295 18.33 -12.13 5.56
N LEU A 296 18.35 -10.80 5.64
CA LEU A 296 19.20 -9.92 4.84
C LEU A 296 19.77 -8.80 5.71
N VAL A 297 20.98 -8.35 5.41
CA VAL A 297 21.63 -7.23 6.08
C VAL A 297 22.19 -6.30 5.01
N VAL A 298 21.71 -5.07 4.98
CA VAL A 298 22.13 -4.05 3.99
C VAL A 298 22.75 -2.88 4.73
N ASP A 299 24.03 -2.63 4.50
CA ASP A 299 24.73 -1.44 4.98
C ASP A 299 24.51 -0.30 3.98
N PHE A 300 23.73 0.71 4.38
CA PHE A 300 23.43 1.87 3.55
C PHE A 300 24.65 2.77 3.31
N ASN A 301 25.71 2.60 4.10
CA ASN A 301 26.98 3.30 3.92
C ASN A 301 27.96 2.53 3.01
N ASP A 302 27.65 1.32 2.54
CA ASP A 302 28.48 0.56 1.59
C ASP A 302 27.86 0.54 0.19
N LEU A 303 28.51 1.19 -0.78
CA LEU A 303 28.01 1.29 -2.16
C LEU A 303 27.95 -0.08 -2.86
N ASP A 304 28.94 -0.95 -2.62
CA ASP A 304 28.98 -2.26 -3.26
C ASP A 304 27.90 -3.18 -2.66
N CYS A 305 27.63 -3.05 -1.35
CA CYS A 305 26.49 -3.70 -0.71
C CYS A 305 25.16 -3.29 -1.33
N LEU A 306 24.95 -1.98 -1.54
CA LEU A 306 23.71 -1.48 -2.17
C LEU A 306 23.54 -2.01 -3.58
N VAL A 307 24.59 -1.97 -4.41
CA VAL A 307 24.51 -2.43 -5.80
C VAL A 307 24.18 -3.93 -5.89
N ARG A 308 24.82 -4.76 -5.07
CA ARG A 308 24.59 -6.22 -5.05
C ARG A 308 23.17 -6.61 -4.64
N HIS A 309 22.56 -5.85 -3.73
CA HIS A 309 21.15 -6.05 -3.35
C HIS A 309 20.18 -5.44 -4.35
N ASN A 310 20.55 -4.36 -5.04
CA ASN A 310 19.68 -3.74 -6.05
C ASN A 310 19.58 -4.59 -7.32
N ASP A 311 20.68 -5.21 -7.76
CA ASP A 311 20.70 -6.02 -8.99
C ASP A 311 20.25 -7.48 -8.77
N GLY A 312 20.06 -7.88 -7.51
CA GLY A 312 19.67 -9.23 -7.10
C GLY A 312 20.77 -10.28 -7.18
N SER A 313 22.04 -9.85 -7.26
CA SER A 313 23.18 -10.77 -7.20
C SER A 313 23.43 -11.30 -5.78
N GLU A 314 22.97 -10.59 -4.75
CA GLU A 314 23.00 -11.05 -3.37
C GLU A 314 21.72 -11.77 -2.99
N VAL A 315 21.88 -13.03 -2.60
CA VAL A 315 20.81 -13.94 -2.21
C VAL A 315 21.21 -14.58 -0.89
N SER A 316 20.27 -14.66 0.04
CA SER A 316 20.50 -15.29 1.35
C SER A 316 19.63 -16.54 1.48
N GLU A 317 20.27 -17.64 1.84
CA GLU A 317 19.60 -18.90 2.16
C GLU A 317 19.48 -19.02 3.69
N VAL A 318 18.25 -19.12 4.15
CA VAL A 318 17.89 -19.19 5.57
C VAL A 318 17.21 -20.52 5.84
N VAL A 319 17.57 -21.15 6.95
CA VAL A 319 16.91 -22.35 7.44
C VAL A 319 16.10 -22.00 8.68
N LEU A 320 14.77 -22.11 8.56
CA LEU A 320 13.85 -21.93 9.67
C LEU A 320 13.51 -23.29 10.29
N THR A 321 13.47 -23.35 11.62
CA THR A 321 13.17 -24.57 12.39
C THR A 321 11.78 -24.46 13.02
N CYS A 322 10.87 -25.35 12.64
CA CYS A 322 9.50 -25.39 13.16
C CYS A 322 9.46 -25.74 14.66
N ARG A 323 8.69 -24.97 15.43
CA ARG A 323 8.70 -24.99 16.91
C ARG A 323 8.02 -26.21 17.52
N ASP A 324 6.86 -26.60 16.97
CA ASP A 324 6.05 -27.66 17.53
C ASP A 324 5.27 -28.45 16.48
N ASN A 325 4.74 -29.60 16.90
CA ASN A 325 3.84 -30.41 16.08
C ASN A 325 2.42 -29.83 16.13
N GLY A 326 1.69 -29.91 15.00
CA GLY A 326 0.28 -29.54 14.94
C GLY A 326 0.02 -28.08 14.57
N LEU A 327 1.07 -27.30 14.32
CA LEU A 327 0.95 -25.98 13.67
C LEU A 327 0.79 -26.14 12.15
N LEU A 328 0.13 -25.17 11.54
CA LEU A 328 -0.02 -25.00 10.10
C LEU A 328 0.81 -23.81 9.65
N LEU A 329 1.72 -24.02 8.72
CA LEU A 329 2.44 -22.96 8.04
C LEU A 329 1.53 -22.36 6.96
N ASP A 330 1.18 -21.10 7.16
CA ASP A 330 0.32 -20.32 6.25
C ASP A 330 1.13 -19.34 5.38
N GLY A 331 2.34 -18.99 5.82
CA GLY A 331 3.20 -18.04 5.13
C GLY A 331 4.46 -17.68 5.90
N PHE A 332 5.16 -16.66 5.40
CA PHE A 332 6.32 -16.03 6.04
C PHE A 332 6.02 -14.55 6.33
N VAL A 333 6.38 -14.11 7.51
CA VAL A 333 6.35 -12.71 7.91
C VAL A 333 7.79 -12.18 7.91
N VAL A 334 7.97 -10.99 7.34
CA VAL A 334 9.23 -10.27 7.32
C VAL A 334 9.05 -8.91 7.98
N TRP A 335 10.02 -8.53 8.81
CA TRP A 335 10.14 -7.22 9.42
C TRP A 335 11.62 -6.83 9.47
N PHE A 336 11.95 -5.63 9.95
CA PHE A 336 13.32 -5.17 10.02
C PHE A 336 13.68 -4.44 11.30
N ASP A 337 14.96 -4.52 11.64
CA ASP A 337 15.62 -3.58 12.52
C ASP A 337 16.39 -2.54 11.69
N LEU A 338 16.12 -1.27 11.95
CA LEU A 338 16.74 -0.13 11.32
C LEU A 338 17.76 0.49 12.28
N GLN A 339 19.04 0.26 12.02
CA GLN A 339 20.11 0.91 12.76
C GLN A 339 20.32 2.32 12.19
N LEU A 340 20.07 3.35 13.01
CA LEU A 340 20.21 4.75 12.60
C LEU A 340 21.66 5.22 12.74
N ASP A 341 22.28 4.90 13.87
CA ASP A 341 23.69 5.16 14.19
C ASP A 341 24.24 4.08 15.14
N GLU A 342 25.36 4.31 15.83
CA GLU A 342 25.92 3.36 16.80
C GLU A 342 25.08 3.19 18.08
N GLN A 343 24.15 4.09 18.38
CA GLN A 343 23.42 4.18 19.65
C GLN A 343 21.89 4.05 19.50
N ASN A 344 21.37 4.33 18.31
CA ASN A 344 19.95 4.46 18.02
C ASN A 344 19.53 3.45 16.96
N ALA A 345 18.44 2.72 17.25
CA ALA A 345 17.82 1.79 16.32
C ALA A 345 16.29 1.78 16.50
N ILE A 346 15.59 1.39 15.45
CA ILE A 346 14.14 1.20 15.41
C ILE A 346 13.89 -0.25 15.02
N SER A 347 12.89 -0.91 15.60
CA SER A 347 12.47 -2.25 15.20
C SER A 347 11.01 -2.25 14.78
N THR A 348 10.72 -2.88 13.65
CA THR A 348 9.36 -3.13 13.16
C THR A 348 8.87 -4.53 13.51
N ASP A 349 9.50 -5.18 14.50
CA ASP A 349 9.05 -6.46 15.05
C ASP A 349 7.55 -6.46 15.38
N PRO A 350 6.80 -7.53 15.08
CA PRO A 350 5.37 -7.64 15.38
C PRO A 350 4.94 -7.31 16.81
N THR A 351 5.87 -7.41 17.78
CA THR A 351 5.63 -7.14 19.20
C THR A 351 5.92 -5.70 19.62
N THR A 352 6.48 -4.87 18.73
CA THR A 352 6.75 -3.45 19.01
C THR A 352 5.59 -2.57 18.56
N HIS A 353 5.40 -1.44 19.26
CA HIS A 353 4.45 -0.42 18.83
C HIS A 353 5.14 0.54 17.86
N THR A 354 4.81 0.43 16.59
CA THR A 354 5.48 1.13 15.50
C THR A 354 4.48 1.58 14.43
N CYS A 355 4.81 2.60 13.64
CA CYS A 355 3.95 3.04 12.54
C CYS A 355 3.98 2.12 11.31
N TRP A 356 5.02 1.29 11.16
CA TRP A 356 5.15 0.35 10.05
C TRP A 356 4.31 -0.91 10.29
N ASN A 357 3.86 -1.49 9.19
CA ASN A 357 3.30 -2.83 9.16
C ASN A 357 4.43 -3.84 8.87
N GLN A 358 4.11 -5.13 8.84
CA GLN A 358 5.04 -6.19 8.46
C GLN A 358 4.71 -6.74 7.08
N ALA A 359 5.74 -7.17 6.34
CA ALA A 359 5.62 -7.75 5.01
C ALA A 359 5.17 -9.22 5.10
N ILE A 360 4.07 -9.55 4.45
CA ILE A 360 3.44 -10.87 4.50
C ILE A 360 3.55 -11.57 3.15
N PHE A 361 4.27 -12.70 3.16
CA PHE A 361 4.39 -13.63 2.05
C PHE A 361 3.51 -14.84 2.31
N ARG A 362 2.39 -14.95 1.59
CA ARG A 362 1.40 -16.01 1.81
C ARG A 362 1.76 -17.27 1.01
N LEU A 363 1.50 -18.43 1.58
CA LEU A 363 1.49 -19.68 0.81
C LEU A 363 0.14 -19.85 0.11
N ASN A 364 0.15 -20.62 -0.98
CA ASN A 364 -1.09 -20.98 -1.67
C ASN A 364 -1.79 -22.18 -0.99
N GLN A 365 -1.31 -22.63 0.16
CA GLN A 365 -1.87 -23.73 0.92
C GLN A 365 -1.45 -23.67 2.39
N ARG A 366 -2.25 -24.25 3.27
CA ARG A 366 -1.92 -24.41 4.69
C ARG A 366 -1.18 -25.73 4.90
N LEU A 367 0.09 -25.67 5.30
CA LEU A 367 0.93 -26.86 5.40
C LEU A 367 1.11 -27.32 6.85
N PRO A 368 0.73 -28.56 7.20
CA PRO A 368 1.06 -29.10 8.51
C PRO A 368 2.58 -29.26 8.65
N VAL A 369 3.12 -28.77 9.77
CA VAL A 369 4.56 -28.90 10.07
C VAL A 369 4.81 -29.83 11.26
N ALA A 370 5.97 -30.47 11.24
CA ALA A 370 6.48 -31.26 12.36
C ALA A 370 7.49 -30.44 13.18
N LYS A 371 7.57 -30.73 14.48
CA LYS A 371 8.59 -30.15 15.36
C LYS A 371 9.99 -30.46 14.83
N ASN A 372 10.85 -29.45 14.82
CA ASN A 372 12.21 -29.49 14.26
C ASN A 372 12.27 -29.74 12.74
N GLN A 373 11.16 -29.67 12.02
CA GLN A 373 11.19 -29.63 10.56
C GLN A 373 11.95 -28.37 10.12
N GLN A 374 12.84 -28.55 9.16
CA GLN A 374 13.61 -27.47 8.57
C GLN A 374 12.95 -26.99 7.28
N LEU A 375 12.75 -25.67 7.18
CA LEU A 375 12.24 -24.99 6.01
C LEU A 375 13.39 -24.21 5.38
N MET A 376 13.76 -24.56 4.15
CA MET A 376 14.78 -23.85 3.39
C MET A 376 14.13 -22.72 2.62
N ILE A 377 14.53 -21.49 2.93
CA ILE A 377 13.95 -20.27 2.37
C ILE A 377 15.06 -19.46 1.74
N THR A 378 14.81 -18.96 0.55
CA THR A 378 15.72 -18.06 -0.16
C THR A 378 15.11 -16.67 -0.17
N ILE A 379 15.82 -15.69 0.39
CA ILE A 379 15.40 -14.29 0.37
C ILE A 379 16.34 -13.49 -0.53
N SER A 380 15.77 -12.59 -1.33
CA SER A 380 16.53 -11.67 -2.17
C SER A 380 15.78 -10.36 -2.34
N CYS A 381 16.52 -9.32 -2.71
CA CYS A 381 15.96 -8.06 -3.17
C CYS A 381 16.44 -7.85 -4.61
N LYS A 382 15.58 -7.31 -5.47
CA LYS A 382 15.98 -6.85 -6.80
C LYS A 382 15.08 -5.71 -7.25
N ASP A 383 15.67 -4.62 -7.72
CA ASP A 383 14.95 -3.42 -8.18
C ASP A 383 13.92 -2.94 -7.14
N GLY A 384 14.34 -2.89 -5.86
CA GLY A 384 13.49 -2.55 -4.71
C GLY A 384 12.47 -3.63 -4.29
N ALA A 385 12.27 -4.69 -5.07
CA ALA A 385 11.32 -5.74 -4.77
C ALA A 385 11.93 -6.84 -3.90
N LEU A 386 11.42 -7.00 -2.68
CA LEU A 386 11.76 -8.12 -1.80
C LEU A 386 11.02 -9.39 -2.25
N ALA A 387 11.75 -10.50 -2.34
CA ALA A 387 11.21 -11.80 -2.70
C ALA A 387 11.60 -12.87 -1.68
N VAL A 388 10.63 -13.71 -1.33
CA VAL A 388 10.81 -14.93 -0.54
C VAL A 388 10.50 -16.12 -1.44
N THR A 389 11.53 -16.89 -1.79
CA THR A 389 11.44 -18.06 -2.67
C THR A 389 11.54 -19.35 -1.87
N HIS A 390 10.69 -20.31 -2.19
CA HIS A 390 10.61 -21.60 -1.53
C HIS A 390 9.97 -22.66 -2.46
N ASN A 391 10.09 -23.94 -2.09
CA ASN A 391 9.46 -25.07 -2.81
C ASN A 391 8.17 -25.59 -2.13
N LEU A 392 7.55 -24.77 -1.29
CA LEU A 392 6.39 -25.17 -0.46
C LEU A 392 5.03 -25.04 -1.17
N ASN A 393 4.95 -24.40 -2.33
CA ASN A 393 3.72 -24.39 -3.13
C ASN A 393 3.77 -25.58 -4.09
N SER A 394 2.87 -26.55 -3.92
CA SER A 394 2.94 -27.86 -4.60
C SER A 394 1.77 -28.17 -5.52
N VAL A 395 0.89 -27.20 -5.81
CA VAL A 395 -0.34 -27.44 -6.57
C VAL A 395 -0.27 -26.76 -7.93
N ASP A 396 -0.26 -27.57 -8.99
CA ASP A 396 -0.19 -27.11 -10.38
C ASP A 396 -1.51 -26.55 -10.91
N ASN A 397 -2.65 -26.97 -10.33
CA ASN A 397 -3.99 -26.54 -10.73
C ASN A 397 -4.57 -25.53 -9.73
N GLN A 398 -4.71 -24.27 -10.17
CA GLN A 398 -5.28 -23.20 -9.37
C GLN A 398 -6.36 -22.48 -10.19
N ILE A 399 -7.53 -22.28 -9.60
CA ILE A 399 -8.54 -21.34 -10.11
C ILE A 399 -8.30 -20.03 -9.38
N SER A 400 -7.85 -19.02 -10.12
CA SER A 400 -7.64 -17.68 -9.57
C SER A 400 -8.92 -16.88 -9.66
N VAL A 401 -9.24 -16.15 -8.60
CA VAL A 401 -10.36 -15.21 -8.54
C VAL A 401 -9.95 -13.93 -7.82
N ASP A 402 -10.81 -12.92 -7.91
CA ASP A 402 -10.66 -11.67 -7.18
C ASP A 402 -10.59 -11.89 -5.65
N GLU A 403 -9.76 -11.12 -4.96
CA GLU A 403 -9.56 -11.20 -3.51
C GLU A 403 -10.88 -11.09 -2.74
N HIS A 404 -11.76 -10.18 -3.13
CA HIS A 404 -13.04 -9.98 -2.45
C HIS A 404 -13.99 -11.17 -2.64
N VAL A 405 -13.83 -11.93 -3.73
CA VAL A 405 -14.55 -13.20 -3.90
C VAL A 405 -13.99 -14.24 -2.92
N VAL A 406 -12.67 -14.38 -2.78
CA VAL A 406 -12.06 -15.32 -1.81
C VAL A 406 -12.48 -14.97 -0.38
N GLU A 407 -12.38 -13.70 0.01
CA GLU A 407 -12.81 -13.21 1.33
C GLU A 407 -14.29 -13.50 1.58
N PHE A 408 -15.14 -13.20 0.59
CA PHE A 408 -16.57 -13.50 0.66
C PHE A 408 -16.83 -14.98 0.87
N LEU A 409 -16.18 -15.87 0.09
CA LEU A 409 -16.31 -17.32 0.23
C LEU A 409 -15.81 -17.84 1.60
N ASN A 410 -14.88 -17.11 2.24
CA ASN A 410 -14.30 -17.47 3.52
C ASN A 410 -15.05 -16.95 4.76
N ASP A 411 -16.09 -16.12 4.58
CA ASP A 411 -16.94 -15.67 5.68
C ASP A 411 -17.85 -16.82 6.18
N HIS A 412 -17.34 -17.59 7.13
CA HIS A 412 -18.03 -18.74 7.70
C HIS A 412 -19.39 -18.38 8.32
N ASP A 413 -19.48 -17.27 9.06
CA ASP A 413 -20.69 -16.88 9.77
C ASP A 413 -21.80 -16.44 8.80
N TYR A 414 -21.41 -15.72 7.75
CA TYR A 414 -22.29 -15.39 6.63
C TYR A 414 -22.80 -16.67 5.94
N TYR A 415 -21.89 -17.59 5.59
CA TYR A 415 -22.25 -18.84 4.90
C TYR A 415 -23.16 -19.75 5.73
N TYR A 416 -22.87 -19.89 7.02
CA TYR A 416 -23.69 -20.68 7.94
C TYR A 416 -25.12 -20.11 8.02
N SER A 417 -25.24 -18.79 8.17
CA SER A 417 -26.52 -18.09 8.23
C SER A 417 -27.29 -18.17 6.91
N LEU A 418 -26.58 -18.04 5.79
CA LEU A 418 -27.13 -18.14 4.45
C LEU A 418 -27.66 -19.55 4.18
N THR A 419 -26.88 -20.59 4.46
CA THR A 419 -27.29 -22.00 4.29
C THR A 419 -28.52 -22.35 5.11
N ALA A 420 -28.57 -21.94 6.39
CA ALA A 420 -29.75 -22.17 7.22
C ALA A 420 -31.01 -21.54 6.62
N SER A 421 -30.88 -20.34 6.04
CA SER A 421 -31.98 -19.62 5.40
C SER A 421 -32.41 -20.26 4.06
N VAL A 422 -31.44 -20.66 3.24
CA VAL A 422 -31.65 -21.28 1.92
C VAL A 422 -32.35 -22.64 2.04
N ASN A 423 -31.98 -23.44 3.04
CA ASN A 423 -32.57 -24.76 3.26
C ASN A 423 -34.10 -24.69 3.52
N GLY A 424 -34.58 -23.57 4.08
CA GLY A 424 -35.99 -23.34 4.37
C GLY A 424 -36.82 -22.81 3.19
N LEU A 425 -36.21 -22.52 2.04
CA LEU A 425 -36.90 -21.95 0.89
C LEU A 425 -37.71 -23.00 0.11
N SER A 426 -38.88 -22.59 -0.36
CA SER A 426 -39.71 -23.36 -1.30
C SER A 426 -39.15 -23.32 -2.72
N ASN A 427 -39.56 -24.27 -3.56
CA ASN A 427 -39.17 -24.32 -4.97
C ASN A 427 -39.53 -23.01 -5.71
N MET A 428 -38.64 -22.59 -6.60
CA MET A 428 -38.77 -21.39 -7.45
C MET A 428 -38.45 -21.76 -8.91
N ASP A 429 -38.90 -20.95 -9.87
CA ASP A 429 -38.58 -21.17 -11.29
C ASP A 429 -37.26 -20.45 -11.65
N LYS A 430 -37.06 -19.22 -11.16
CA LYS A 430 -35.91 -18.36 -11.48
C LYS A 430 -35.37 -17.67 -10.22
N ILE A 431 -34.04 -17.54 -10.14
CA ILE A 431 -33.32 -16.86 -9.06
C ILE A 431 -32.46 -15.75 -9.66
N LEU A 432 -32.45 -14.58 -9.01
CA LEU A 432 -31.49 -13.51 -9.26
C LEU A 432 -30.62 -13.38 -8.00
N ASP A 433 -29.34 -13.74 -8.10
CA ASP A 433 -28.37 -13.65 -7.01
C ASP A 433 -27.30 -12.61 -7.38
N LEU A 434 -27.34 -11.47 -6.70
CA LEU A 434 -26.44 -10.33 -6.94
C LEU A 434 -25.24 -10.31 -5.98
N SER A 435 -24.98 -11.44 -5.31
CA SER A 435 -23.79 -11.60 -4.46
C SER A 435 -22.52 -11.66 -5.32
N LEU A 436 -21.36 -11.37 -4.70
CA LEU A 436 -20.04 -11.51 -5.36
C LEU A 436 -19.82 -12.93 -5.91
N PHE A 437 -20.36 -13.94 -5.23
CA PHE A 437 -20.47 -15.31 -5.73
C PHE A 437 -21.87 -15.87 -5.43
N PRO A 438 -22.59 -16.44 -6.42
CA PRO A 438 -23.99 -16.81 -6.29
C PRO A 438 -24.21 -18.17 -5.59
N TYR A 439 -23.68 -18.32 -4.38
CA TYR A 439 -23.71 -19.56 -3.60
C TYR A 439 -25.13 -20.10 -3.38
N ALA A 440 -26.05 -19.24 -2.94
CA ALA A 440 -27.43 -19.64 -2.65
C ALA A 440 -28.16 -20.09 -3.92
N GLY A 441 -27.96 -19.37 -5.02
CA GLY A 441 -28.48 -19.72 -6.34
C GLY A 441 -28.00 -21.10 -6.80
N LEU A 442 -26.69 -21.34 -6.75
CA LEU A 442 -26.07 -22.62 -7.14
C LEU A 442 -26.55 -23.78 -6.27
N LYS A 443 -26.69 -23.56 -4.96
CA LYS A 443 -27.18 -24.59 -4.03
C LYS A 443 -28.62 -25.00 -4.34
N LEU A 444 -29.49 -24.02 -4.60
CA LEU A 444 -30.89 -24.28 -4.97
C LEU A 444 -31.02 -24.98 -6.34
N LEU A 445 -30.16 -24.67 -7.31
CA LEU A 445 -30.08 -25.40 -8.57
C LEU A 445 -29.62 -26.85 -8.35
N LYS A 446 -28.56 -27.06 -7.57
CA LYS A 446 -28.04 -28.39 -7.22
C LYS A 446 -29.09 -29.27 -6.52
N GLU A 447 -29.90 -28.69 -5.65
CA GLU A 447 -31.00 -29.39 -4.96
C GLU A 447 -32.26 -29.58 -5.81
N GLY A 448 -32.28 -29.08 -7.05
CA GLY A 448 -33.45 -29.14 -7.94
C GLY A 448 -34.63 -28.27 -7.48
N LYS A 449 -34.38 -27.29 -6.60
CA LYS A 449 -35.37 -26.32 -6.11
C LYS A 449 -35.51 -25.10 -7.02
N ALA A 450 -34.61 -24.93 -7.99
CA ALA A 450 -34.66 -23.87 -9.01
C ALA A 450 -34.38 -24.42 -10.42
N ARG A 451 -34.72 -23.64 -11.46
CA ARG A 451 -34.41 -24.00 -12.87
C ARG A 451 -33.46 -23.06 -13.57
N MET A 452 -33.29 -21.83 -13.08
CA MET A 452 -32.48 -20.81 -13.74
C MET A 452 -31.91 -19.84 -12.71
N LEU A 453 -30.64 -19.53 -12.85
CA LEU A 453 -29.91 -18.54 -12.06
C LEU A 453 -29.47 -17.39 -12.96
N PHE A 454 -29.70 -16.17 -12.51
CA PHE A 454 -29.11 -14.94 -13.02
C PHE A 454 -28.15 -14.41 -11.95
N CYS A 455 -26.89 -14.16 -12.31
CA CYS A 455 -25.88 -13.65 -11.41
C CYS A 455 -25.01 -12.57 -12.09
N LEU A 456 -24.14 -11.94 -11.30
CA LEU A 456 -23.10 -11.05 -11.81
C LEU A 456 -22.04 -11.86 -12.57
N ASP A 457 -21.33 -11.19 -13.48
CA ASP A 457 -20.26 -11.74 -14.32
C ASP A 457 -18.89 -11.79 -13.63
N GLN A 458 -18.75 -11.15 -12.46
CA GLN A 458 -17.49 -11.00 -11.73
C GLN A 458 -16.75 -12.31 -11.40
N ALA A 459 -17.45 -13.44 -11.34
CA ALA A 459 -16.88 -14.76 -11.06
C ALA A 459 -17.38 -15.85 -12.05
N GLU A 460 -17.66 -15.47 -13.30
CA GLU A 460 -18.25 -16.35 -14.32
C GLU A 460 -17.47 -17.68 -14.47
N ASP A 461 -16.16 -17.63 -14.66
CA ASP A 461 -15.31 -18.82 -14.81
C ASP A 461 -15.40 -19.77 -13.60
N LEU A 462 -15.43 -19.21 -12.38
CA LEU A 462 -15.57 -20.00 -11.16
C LEU A 462 -16.96 -20.65 -11.07
N VAL A 463 -18.01 -19.88 -11.38
CA VAL A 463 -19.39 -20.34 -11.37
C VAL A 463 -19.57 -21.49 -12.36
N GLU A 464 -19.07 -21.34 -13.59
CA GLU A 464 -19.12 -22.40 -14.61
C GLU A 464 -18.33 -23.64 -14.19
N SER A 465 -17.13 -23.46 -13.64
CA SER A 465 -16.30 -24.57 -13.15
C SER A 465 -16.99 -25.36 -12.05
N ILE A 466 -17.58 -24.67 -11.07
CA ILE A 466 -18.34 -25.31 -9.98
C ILE A 466 -19.59 -25.98 -10.52
N ALA A 467 -20.35 -25.34 -11.41
CA ALA A 467 -21.56 -25.91 -11.97
C ALA A 467 -21.27 -27.21 -12.71
N ASN A 468 -20.26 -27.21 -13.59
CA ASN A 468 -19.81 -28.39 -14.32
C ASN A 468 -19.32 -29.51 -13.38
N GLN A 469 -18.55 -29.17 -12.35
CA GLN A 469 -17.99 -30.16 -11.42
C GLN A 469 -19.03 -30.78 -10.48
N ASN A 470 -20.16 -30.11 -10.28
CA ASN A 470 -21.21 -30.50 -9.33
C ASN A 470 -22.52 -30.93 -10.00
N ASP A 471 -22.51 -31.16 -11.32
CA ASP A 471 -23.69 -31.54 -12.12
C ASP A 471 -24.87 -30.57 -11.96
N ILE A 472 -24.58 -29.26 -11.84
CA ILE A 472 -25.59 -28.20 -11.72
C ILE A 472 -26.04 -27.82 -13.14
N PRO A 473 -27.36 -27.82 -13.43
CA PRO A 473 -27.91 -27.64 -14.77
C PRO A 473 -27.86 -26.20 -15.30
#